data_AF-K9Z9J8-F1
#
_entry.id   AF-K9Z9J8-F1
#
_cell.length_a   1.000
_cell.length_b   1.000
_cell.length_c   1.000
_cell.angle_alpha   90.00
_cell.angle_beta   90.00
_cell.angle_gamma   90.00
#
_symmetry.space_group_name_H-M   'P 1'
#
loop_
_entity.id
_entity.type
_entity.pdbx_description
1 polymer ?
#
loop_
_entity_poly.entity_id
_entity_poly.type
_entity_poly.pdbx_seq_one_letter_code
_entity_poly.pdbx_strand_id
1 'polypeptide(L)'
;MTKLQIKEKINNYLDKLPTSKLEEIASYIENNYSTEKLTYQSKKQPSSLGKKLRAIRAKIIAEGEPLLTAEQVEIEKKMRQ
;
A
#
# COMPACT_ATOMS: atom_id res chain seq x y z
N MET A 1 -23.40 6.39 22.31
CA MET A 1 -24.02 5.96 21.03
C MET A 1 -23.15 4.84 20.47
N THR A 2 -23.70 3.66 20.20
CA THR A 2 -22.93 2.50 19.72
C THR A 2 -22.63 2.61 18.22
N LYS A 3 -21.61 1.90 17.73
CA LYS A 3 -21.28 1.85 16.29
C LYS A 3 -22.50 1.45 15.44
N LEU A 4 -23.34 0.55 15.96
CA LEU A 4 -24.58 0.11 15.32
C LEU A 4 -25.56 1.28 15.14
N GLN A 5 -25.81 2.05 16.20
CA GLN A 5 -26.71 3.21 16.19
C GLN A 5 -26.24 4.31 15.21
N ILE A 6 -24.93 4.47 15.05
CA ILE A 6 -24.36 5.44 14.10
C ILE A 6 -24.62 4.97 12.66
N LYS A 7 -24.39 3.67 12.37
CA LYS A 7 -24.64 3.10 11.04
C LYS A 7 -26.10 3.22 10.63
N GLU A 8 -27.02 2.89 11.54
CA GLU A 8 -28.46 3.01 11.29
C GLU A 8 -28.88 4.45 11.01
N LYS A 9 -28.35 5.42 11.77
CA LYS A 9 -28.61 6.83 11.51
C LYS A 9 -28.10 7.27 10.14
N ILE A 10 -26.88 6.90 9.76
CA ILE A 10 -26.30 7.26 8.47
C ILE A 10 -27.17 6.71 7.32
N ASN A 11 -27.53 5.43 7.37
CA ASN A 11 -28.38 4.82 6.34
C ASN A 11 -29.73 5.54 6.20
N ASN A 12 -30.38 5.82 7.33
CA ASN A 12 -31.65 6.56 7.35
C ASN A 12 -31.56 7.98 6.76
N TYR A 13 -30.38 8.61 6.82
CA TYR A 13 -30.13 9.91 6.18
C TYR A 13 -29.85 9.76 4.68
N LEU A 14 -29.05 8.76 4.28
CA LEU A 14 -28.71 8.51 2.89
C LEU A 14 -29.95 8.15 2.05
N ASP A 15 -30.88 7.36 2.60
CA ASP A 15 -32.11 6.95 1.91
C ASP A 15 -33.06 8.13 1.60
N LYS A 16 -32.88 9.27 2.28
CA LYS A 16 -33.72 10.46 2.11
C LYS A 16 -33.11 11.51 1.18
N LEU A 17 -31.90 11.26 0.67
CA LEU A 17 -31.20 12.22 -0.18
C LEU A 17 -31.54 12.01 -1.66
N PRO A 18 -31.60 13.10 -2.44
CA PRO A 18 -31.72 12.99 -3.90
C PRO A 18 -30.42 12.42 -4.51
N THR A 19 -30.54 11.79 -5.68
CA THR A 19 -29.42 11.13 -6.38
C THR A 19 -28.22 12.05 -6.58
N SER A 20 -28.44 13.33 -6.92
CA SER A 20 -27.35 14.31 -7.09
C SER A 20 -26.51 14.51 -5.84
N LYS A 21 -27.12 14.47 -4.65
CA LYS A 21 -26.41 14.57 -3.37
C LYS A 21 -25.66 13.28 -3.02
N LEU A 22 -26.19 12.13 -3.40
CA LEU A 22 -25.51 10.85 -3.25
C LEU A 22 -24.26 10.77 -4.13
N GLU A 23 -24.32 11.29 -5.36
CA GLU A 23 -23.17 11.38 -6.28
C GLU A 23 -22.08 12.31 -5.74
N GLU A 24 -22.45 13.45 -5.15
CA GLU A 24 -21.52 14.38 -4.48
C GLU A 24 -20.80 13.69 -3.31
N ILE A 25 -21.55 12.94 -2.48
CA ILE A 25 -20.99 12.17 -1.36
C ILE A 25 -20.08 11.06 -1.87
N ALA A 26 -20.48 10.31 -2.91
CA ALA A 26 -19.67 9.26 -3.51
C ALA A 26 -18.34 9.82 -4.04
N SER A 27 -18.39 10.95 -4.76
CA SER A 27 -17.20 11.65 -5.27
C SER A 27 -16.29 12.12 -4.14
N TYR A 28 -16.87 12.66 -3.05
CA TYR A 28 -16.10 13.06 -1.88
C TYR A 28 -15.39 11.87 -1.22
N ILE A 29 -16.09 10.75 -1.05
CA ILE A 29 -15.52 9.52 -0.47
C ILE A 29 -14.37 9.02 -1.35
N GLU A 30 -14.58 8.90 -2.66
CA GLU A 30 -13.57 8.42 -3.60
C GLU A 30 -12.31 9.30 -3.60
N ASN A 31 -12.46 10.62 -3.57
CA ASN A 31 -11.34 11.55 -3.50
C ASN A 31 -10.54 11.40 -2.20
N ASN A 32 -11.19 11.21 -1.06
CA ASN A 32 -10.51 11.00 0.22
C ASN A 32 -9.75 9.66 0.24
N TYR A 33 -10.38 8.57 -0.19
CA TYR A 33 -9.72 7.25 -0.26
C TYR A 33 -8.54 7.22 -1.25
N SER A 34 -8.66 7.93 -2.38
CA SER A 34 -7.57 8.05 -3.36
C SER A 34 -6.39 8.86 -2.80
N THR A 35 -6.69 9.92 -2.04
CA THR A 35 -5.68 10.75 -1.38
C THR A 35 -5.00 10.01 -0.22
N GLU A 36 -5.74 9.21 0.54
CA GLU A 36 -5.19 8.33 1.58
C GLU A 36 -4.26 7.25 0.99
N LYS A 37 -4.60 6.65 -0.16
CA LYS A 37 -3.70 5.72 -0.86
C LYS A 37 -2.40 6.39 -1.32
N LEU A 38 -2.47 7.62 -1.85
CA LEU A 38 -1.28 8.36 -2.31
C LEU A 38 -0.40 8.82 -1.14
N THR A 39 -0.99 9.19 0.00
CA THR A 39 -0.26 9.60 1.20
C THR A 39 0.36 8.41 1.94
N TYR A 40 -0.22 7.21 1.87
CA TYR A 40 0.40 5.98 2.40
C TYR A 40 1.53 5.43 1.51
N GLN A 41 1.48 5.67 0.20
CA GLN A 41 2.51 5.19 -0.72
C GLN A 41 3.75 6.10 -0.81
N SER A 42 3.64 7.39 -0.46
CA SER A 42 4.77 8.32 -0.54
C SER A 42 5.19 8.83 0.84
N LYS A 43 6.34 8.35 1.32
CA LYS A 43 7.27 8.98 2.30
C LYS A 43 8.17 8.00 3.07
N LYS A 44 8.22 6.70 2.73
CA LYS A 44 9.36 5.89 3.20
C LYS A 44 10.62 6.32 2.45
N GLN A 45 11.27 7.36 2.96
CA GLN A 45 12.63 7.71 2.57
C GLN A 45 13.47 6.44 2.64
N PRO A 46 14.21 6.09 1.58
CA PRO A 46 14.95 4.85 1.56
C PRO A 46 15.94 4.83 2.72
N SER A 47 15.81 3.81 3.57
CA SER A 47 16.67 3.66 4.75
C SER A 47 18.15 3.66 4.35
N SER A 48 19.02 4.13 5.24
CA SER A 48 20.47 4.10 5.02
C SER A 48 20.96 2.68 4.68
N LEU A 49 20.39 1.67 5.34
CA LEU A 49 20.62 0.26 5.04
C LEU A 49 20.16 -0.11 3.61
N GLY A 50 18.95 0.28 3.21
CA GLY A 50 18.42 0.01 1.88
C GLY A 50 19.20 0.70 0.75
N LYS A 51 19.85 1.83 1.03
CA LYS A 51 20.80 2.47 0.10
C LYS A 51 22.10 1.65 -0.01
N LYS A 52 22.66 1.22 1.13
CA LYS A 52 23.88 0.39 1.17
C LYS A 52 23.68 -0.95 0.45
N LEU A 53 22.56 -1.65 0.72
CA LEU A 53 22.25 -2.92 0.07
C LEU A 53 22.11 -2.79 -1.45
N ARG A 54 21.50 -1.69 -1.94
CA ARG A 54 21.43 -1.41 -3.38
C ARG A 54 22.81 -1.15 -4.01
N ALA A 55 23.68 -0.44 -3.30
CA ALA A 55 25.05 -0.21 -3.77
C ALA A 55 25.86 -1.51 -3.86
N ILE A 56 25.76 -2.38 -2.85
CA ILE A 56 26.39 -3.71 -2.86
C ILE A 56 25.83 -4.55 -4.01
N ARG A 57 24.49 -4.57 -4.17
CA ARG A 57 23.82 -5.27 -5.27
C ARG A 57 24.34 -4.82 -6.63
N ALA A 58 24.51 -3.51 -6.83
CA ALA A 58 25.02 -2.97 -8.09
C ALA A 58 26.47 -3.39 -8.37
N LYS A 59 27.32 -3.45 -7.35
CA LYS A 59 28.71 -3.92 -7.50
C LYS A 59 28.79 -5.38 -7.92
N ILE A 60 28.03 -6.26 -7.28
CA ILE A 60 27.98 -7.70 -7.61
C ILE A 60 27.58 -7.90 -9.08
N ILE A 61 26.54 -7.20 -9.55
CA ILE A 61 26.10 -7.28 -10.95
C ILE A 61 27.21 -6.74 -11.89
N ALA A 62 27.88 -5.66 -11.52
CA ALA A 62 28.94 -5.06 -12.34
C ALA A 62 30.19 -5.96 -12.45
N GLU A 63 30.45 -6.79 -11.45
CA GLU A 63 31.50 -7.82 -11.44
C GLU A 63 31.14 -9.04 -12.31
N GLY A 64 29.94 -9.06 -12.90
CA GLY A 64 29.46 -10.12 -13.79
C GLY A 64 28.75 -11.26 -13.07
N GLU A 65 28.59 -11.17 -11.75
CA GLU A 65 27.94 -12.21 -10.94
C GLU A 65 26.41 -12.06 -11.00
N PRO A 66 25.68 -13.06 -11.51
CA PRO A 66 24.22 -13.02 -11.57
C PRO A 66 23.64 -13.17 -10.16
N LEU A 67 22.66 -12.32 -9.85
CA LEU A 67 21.92 -12.47 -8.60
C LEU A 67 20.97 -13.65 -8.69
N LEU A 68 20.89 -14.40 -7.60
CA LEU A 68 19.94 -15.50 -7.46
C LEU A 68 18.50 -15.00 -7.65
N THR A 69 17.71 -15.81 -8.34
CA THR A 69 16.25 -15.65 -8.40
C THR A 69 15.64 -15.96 -7.03
N ALA A 70 14.40 -15.54 -6.81
CA ALA A 70 13.68 -15.82 -5.56
C ALA A 70 13.62 -17.33 -5.25
N GLU A 71 13.40 -18.16 -6.28
CA GLU A 71 13.37 -19.62 -6.15
C GLU A 71 14.74 -20.19 -5.75
N GLN A 72 15.82 -19.70 -6.37
CA GLN A 72 17.18 -20.13 -6.04
C GLN A 72 17.58 -19.77 -4.61
N VAL A 73 17.16 -18.59 -4.14
CA VAL A 73 17.37 -18.19 -2.73
C VAL A 73 16.69 -19.16 -1.77
N GLU A 74 15.47 -19.61 -2.06
CA GLU A 74 14.76 -20.57 -1.22
C GLU A 74 15.40 -21.97 -1.23
N ILE A 75 15.91 -22.40 -2.39
CA ILE A 75 16.66 -23.66 -2.50
C ILE A 75 17.95 -23.58 -1.66
N GLU A 76 18.71 -22.49 -1.78
CA GLU A 76 19.98 -22.33 -1.07
C GLU A 76 19.80 -22.18 0.45
N LYS A 77 18.72 -21.52 0.89
CA LYS A 77 18.34 -21.49 2.32
C LYS A 77 18.11 -22.89 2.88
N LYS A 78 17.42 -23.76 2.13
CA LYS A 78 17.15 -25.14 2.53
C LYS A 78 18.41 -26.00 2.58
N MET A 79 19.39 -25.74 1.72
CA MET A 79 20.66 -26.49 1.70
C MET A 79 21.65 -26.09 2.80
N ARG A 80 21.46 -24.92 3.45
CA ARG A 80 22.34 -24.40 4.52
C ARG A 80 21.81 -24.66 5.94
N GLN A 81 20.63 -25.28 6.07
CA GLN A 81 20.05 -25.73 7.34
C GLN A 81 20.41 -27.19 7.59
#